data_AF-A0AAE1D9A3-F1
#
_entry.id   AF-A0AAE1D9A3-F1
#
_cell.length_a   1.000
_cell.length_b   1.000
_cell.length_c   1.000
_cell.angle_alpha   90.00
_cell.angle_beta   90.00
_cell.angle_gamma   90.00
#
_symmetry.space_group_name_H-M   'P 1'
#
loop_
_entity.id
_entity.type
_entity.pdbx_description
1 polymer ?
#
loop_
_entity_poly.entity_id
_entity_poly.type
_entity_poly.pdbx_seq_one_letter_code
_entity_poly.pdbx_strand_id
1 'polypeptide(L)'
;MDSNFPSEKLEEICDDECQNKTRIFCQRCPSLVLSPKQAKLVKKEFFLPNMFQKNDHTPIEGVTLNDFWLVTNMMTFDNVGFSKAVDNIMYLICADCEMGPIGWHSIDDKKAYYIAVARVKHG
;
A
#
# COMPACT_ATOMS: atom_id res chain seq x y z
N MET A 1 -6.97 -1.13 22.14
CA MET A 1 -7.83 -2.00 21.31
C MET A 1 -6.91 -2.52 20.24
N ASP A 2 -6.26 -3.61 20.59
CA ASP A 2 -5.00 -4.00 19.99
C ASP A 2 -5.34 -4.80 18.74
N SER A 3 -5.23 -4.15 17.58
CA SER A 3 -5.41 -4.77 16.28
C SER A 3 -4.17 -5.59 15.95
N ASN A 4 -4.04 -6.72 16.65
CA ASN A 4 -3.08 -7.77 16.35
C ASN A 4 -3.54 -8.44 15.04
N PHE A 5 -3.03 -7.96 13.90
CA PHE A 5 -3.16 -8.65 12.61
C PHE A 5 -2.33 -9.94 12.70
N PRO A 6 -2.91 -11.16 12.63
CA PRO A 6 -2.16 -12.39 12.82
C PRO A 6 -1.28 -12.65 11.60
N SER A 7 -0.01 -12.99 11.85
CA SER A 7 0.98 -13.38 10.85
C SER A 7 0.55 -14.55 9.95
N GLU A 8 -0.37 -15.40 10.42
CA GLU A 8 -0.90 -16.57 9.70
C GLU A 8 -1.64 -16.21 8.40
N LYS A 9 -2.11 -14.97 8.24
CA LYS A 9 -2.85 -14.54 7.05
C LYS A 9 -1.94 -14.19 5.85
N LEU A 10 -0.64 -13.97 6.08
CA LEU A 10 0.28 -13.54 5.02
C LEU A 10 0.63 -14.71 4.08
N GLU A 11 0.78 -15.92 4.62
CA GLU A 11 1.08 -17.13 3.83
C GLU A 11 -0.06 -17.49 2.87
N GLU A 12 -1.30 -17.10 3.18
CA GLU A 12 -2.44 -17.29 2.29
C GLU A 12 -2.38 -16.40 1.05
N ILE A 13 -1.72 -15.24 1.14
CA ILE A 13 -1.69 -14.21 0.10
C ILE A 13 -0.34 -14.12 -0.64
N CYS A 14 0.74 -14.71 -0.11
CA CYS A 14 2.03 -14.82 -0.78
C CYS A 14 2.40 -16.26 -1.16
N ASP A 15 3.09 -16.45 -2.28
CA ASP A 15 3.65 -17.74 -2.70
C ASP A 15 5.02 -18.01 -2.08
N ASP A 16 5.61 -19.16 -2.43
CA ASP A 16 6.89 -19.61 -1.91
C ASP A 16 8.06 -18.68 -2.30
N GLU A 17 7.86 -17.82 -3.31
CA GLU A 17 8.80 -16.77 -3.72
C GLU A 17 8.47 -15.40 -3.09
N CYS A 18 7.56 -15.40 -2.12
CA CYS A 18 6.99 -14.21 -1.47
C CYS A 18 6.26 -13.27 -2.45
N GLN A 19 5.80 -13.74 -3.61
CA GLN A 19 5.04 -12.91 -4.53
C GLN A 19 3.54 -12.94 -4.22
N ASN A 20 2.80 -11.90 -4.58
CA ASN A 20 1.35 -11.89 -4.40
C ASN A 20 0.66 -12.98 -5.24
N LYS A 21 -0.06 -13.90 -4.58
CA LYS A 21 -0.78 -15.01 -5.23
C LYS A 21 -1.97 -14.56 -6.08
N THR A 22 -2.68 -13.54 -5.59
CA THR A 22 -3.96 -13.09 -6.14
C THR A 22 -3.86 -11.63 -6.61
N ARG A 23 -4.94 -11.13 -7.21
CA ARG A 23 -5.04 -9.72 -7.59
C ARG A 23 -5.18 -8.88 -6.31
N ILE A 24 -4.63 -7.68 -6.37
CA ILE A 24 -4.69 -6.69 -5.29
C ILE A 24 -5.59 -5.56 -5.75
N PHE A 25 -6.62 -5.27 -4.96
CA PHE A 25 -7.63 -4.26 -5.24
C PHE A 25 -7.64 -3.17 -4.17
N CYS A 26 -8.20 -2.02 -4.54
CA CYS A 26 -8.63 -1.02 -3.56
C CYS A 26 -9.65 -1.63 -2.57
N GLN A 27 -9.60 -1.25 -1.29
CA GLN A 27 -10.60 -1.67 -0.30
C GLN A 27 -11.95 -0.96 -0.43
N ARG A 28 -12.03 0.13 -1.21
CA ARG A 28 -13.18 1.03 -1.28
C ARG A 28 -13.95 0.93 -2.60
N CYS A 29 -13.32 0.46 -3.66
CA CYS A 29 -13.91 0.37 -4.98
C CYS A 29 -13.31 -0.83 -5.75
N PRO A 30 -13.84 -1.20 -6.93
CA PRO A 30 -13.35 -2.33 -7.71
C PRO A 30 -11.97 -2.14 -8.40
N SER A 31 -11.28 -1.01 -8.16
CA SER A 31 -10.02 -0.68 -8.83
C SER A 31 -8.95 -1.75 -8.60
N LEU A 32 -8.40 -2.27 -9.70
CA LEU A 32 -7.29 -3.23 -9.69
C LEU A 32 -5.97 -2.47 -9.54
N VAL A 33 -5.24 -2.72 -8.46
CA VAL A 33 -3.94 -2.09 -8.18
C VAL A 33 -2.80 -2.91 -8.79
N LEU A 34 -2.81 -4.23 -8.59
CA LEU A 34 -1.78 -5.15 -9.11
C LEU A 34 -2.39 -6.49 -9.51
N SER A 35 -1.86 -7.04 -10.60
CA SER A 35 -2.11 -8.41 -11.02
C SER A 35 -1.23 -9.40 -10.22
N PRO A 36 -1.54 -10.72 -10.26
CA PRO A 36 -0.75 -11.73 -9.55
C PRO A 36 0.73 -11.70 -9.95
N LYS A 37 1.61 -12.05 -9.00
CA LYS A 37 3.07 -12.20 -9.20
C LYS A 37 3.81 -10.94 -9.65
N GLN A 38 3.28 -9.77 -9.30
CA GLN A 38 3.85 -8.47 -9.69
C GLN A 38 4.52 -7.72 -8.53
N ALA A 39 4.36 -8.18 -7.30
CA ALA A 39 4.98 -7.58 -6.13
C ALA A 39 5.52 -8.63 -5.17
N LYS A 40 6.53 -8.26 -4.39
CA LYS A 40 7.14 -9.10 -3.36
C LYS A 40 6.74 -8.63 -1.97
N LEU A 41 6.33 -9.56 -1.10
CA LEU A 41 6.06 -9.29 0.30
C LEU A 41 7.37 -8.94 1.00
N VAL A 42 7.40 -7.79 1.67
CA VAL A 42 8.55 -7.31 2.44
C VAL A 42 8.10 -6.75 3.79
N LYS A 43 8.97 -6.87 4.78
CA LYS A 43 8.78 -6.26 6.10
C LYS A 43 9.53 -4.93 6.16
N LYS A 44 8.80 -3.83 6.27
CA LYS A 44 9.30 -2.45 6.35
C LYS A 44 8.37 -1.63 7.23
N GLU A 45 8.93 -0.73 8.02
CA GLU A 45 8.15 0.18 8.85
C GLU A 45 7.94 1.51 8.14
N PHE A 46 6.69 1.81 7.78
CA PHE A 46 6.32 3.13 7.26
C PHE A 46 5.09 3.66 8.01
N PHE A 47 5.16 4.93 8.41
CA PHE A 47 4.00 5.67 8.86
C PHE A 47 3.13 6.03 7.67
N LEU A 48 1.87 5.61 7.71
CA LEU A 48 0.85 6.01 6.73
C LEU A 48 -0.24 6.81 7.44
N PRO A 49 -0.55 8.03 6.97
CA PRO A 49 -1.73 8.76 7.39
C PRO A 49 -3.01 7.90 7.32
N ASN A 50 -3.97 8.23 8.17
CA ASN A 50 -5.32 7.71 8.05
C ASN A 50 -5.90 8.11 6.68
N MET A 51 -6.62 7.18 6.06
CA MET A 51 -7.26 7.39 4.75
C MET A 51 -8.25 8.55 4.73
N PHE A 52 -8.70 8.95 5.92
CA PHE A 52 -9.57 10.09 6.15
C PHE A 52 -8.96 10.92 7.27
N GLN A 53 -8.71 12.20 7.01
CA GLN A 53 -8.32 13.17 8.02
C GLN A 53 -9.57 13.95 8.42
N LYS A 54 -9.83 14.09 9.72
CA LYS A 54 -11.05 14.75 10.21
C LYS A 54 -10.99 16.27 10.08
N ASN A 55 -9.81 16.87 10.19
CA ASN A 55 -9.57 18.32 10.13
C ASN A 55 -8.14 18.62 9.65
N ASP A 56 -7.97 19.67 8.83
CA ASP A 56 -6.66 20.08 8.28
C ASP A 56 -5.76 20.83 9.30
N HIS A 57 -6.29 21.18 10.47
CA HIS A 57 -5.59 21.94 11.51
C HIS A 57 -5.08 21.08 12.69
N THR A 58 -5.32 19.77 12.65
CA THR A 58 -4.83 18.83 13.67
C THR A 58 -3.58 18.10 13.19
N PRO A 59 -2.72 17.60 14.10
CA PRO A 59 -1.64 16.71 13.72
C PRO A 59 -2.15 15.57 12.85
N ILE A 60 -1.38 15.21 11.81
CA ILE A 60 -1.75 14.14 10.89
C ILE A 60 -1.88 12.84 11.68
N GLU A 61 -3.10 12.32 11.79
CA GLU A 61 -3.34 11.03 12.41
C GLU A 61 -2.99 9.92 11.41
N GLY A 62 -2.40 8.84 11.91
CA GLY A 62 -2.00 7.71 11.08
C GLY A 62 -1.55 6.51 11.90
N VAL A 63 -0.96 5.55 11.21
CA VAL A 63 -0.52 4.29 11.78
C VAL A 63 0.77 3.84 11.12
N THR A 64 1.70 3.30 11.91
CA THR A 64 2.87 2.60 11.39
C THR A 64 2.48 1.19 10.99
N LEU A 65 2.70 0.83 9.74
CA LEU A 65 2.46 -0.50 9.19
C LEU A 65 3.79 -1.19 8.90
N ASN A 66 3.76 -2.53 8.85
CA ASN A 66 4.95 -3.37 8.78
C ASN A 66 5.05 -4.22 7.51
N ASP A 67 3.91 -4.60 6.93
CA ASP A 67 3.86 -5.56 5.82
C ASP A 67 3.43 -4.87 4.54
N PHE A 68 4.29 -4.96 3.53
CA PHE A 68 4.13 -4.26 2.26
C PHE A 68 4.39 -5.17 1.07
N TRP A 69 3.71 -4.88 -0.03
CA TRP A 69 4.07 -5.34 -1.35
C TRP A 69 5.04 -4.35 -1.98
N LEU A 70 6.29 -4.79 -2.18
CA LEU A 70 7.30 -4.07 -2.94
C LEU A 70 7.09 -4.31 -4.44
N VAL A 71 6.89 -3.22 -5.15
CA VAL A 71 6.91 -3.15 -6.61
C VAL A 71 8.15 -2.37 -7.03
N THR A 72 8.89 -2.87 -8.01
CA THR A 72 10.18 -2.26 -8.41
C THR A 72 10.13 -1.37 -9.65
N ASN A 73 8.97 -1.30 -10.29
CA ASN A 73 8.74 -0.51 -11.50
C ASN A 73 7.32 0.08 -11.45
N MET A 74 7.18 1.40 -11.58
CA MET A 74 5.87 2.06 -11.57
C MET A 74 4.93 1.56 -12.68
N MET A 75 5.48 1.13 -13.82
CA MET A 75 4.70 0.63 -14.96
C MET A 75 4.08 -0.75 -14.71
N THR A 76 4.40 -1.37 -13.57
CA THR A 76 3.82 -2.65 -13.16
C THR A 76 2.42 -2.49 -12.57
N PHE A 77 2.06 -1.31 -12.05
CA PHE A 77 0.73 -1.08 -11.49
C PHE A 77 -0.34 -1.08 -12.59
N ASP A 78 -1.49 -1.70 -12.29
CA ASP A 78 -2.67 -1.64 -13.14
C ASP A 78 -3.36 -0.26 -13.02
N ASN A 79 -3.75 0.12 -11.79
CA ASN A 79 -4.35 1.43 -11.50
C ASN A 79 -3.87 1.96 -10.15
N VAL A 80 -3.01 2.99 -10.17
CA VAL A 80 -2.55 3.68 -8.96
C VAL A 80 -2.33 5.16 -9.22
N GLY A 81 -2.68 6.00 -8.25
CA GLY A 81 -2.37 7.42 -8.25
C GLY A 81 -1.21 7.74 -7.31
N PHE A 82 -0.56 8.88 -7.53
CA PHE A 82 0.49 9.40 -6.66
C PHE A 82 0.05 10.76 -6.11
N SER A 83 0.19 10.96 -4.81
CA SER A 83 -0.02 12.27 -4.18
C SER A 83 1.07 13.26 -4.60
N LYS A 84 0.88 14.53 -4.25
CA LYS A 84 2.00 15.48 -4.19
C LYS A 84 3.02 15.00 -3.16
N ALA A 85 4.29 15.28 -3.44
CA ALA A 85 5.36 14.98 -2.50
C ALA A 85 5.30 15.92 -1.28
N VAL A 86 5.48 15.34 -0.09
CA VAL A 86 5.67 16.06 1.18
C VAL A 86 6.84 15.39 1.87
N ASP A 87 7.87 16.16 2.24
CA ASP A 87 9.09 15.65 2.89
C ASP A 87 9.70 14.42 2.18
N ASN A 88 9.88 14.52 0.86
CA ASN A 88 10.41 13.47 -0.01
C ASN A 88 9.56 12.18 -0.09
N ILE A 89 8.33 12.21 0.39
CA ILE A 89 7.39 11.09 0.35
C ILE A 89 6.27 11.42 -0.62
N MET A 90 6.04 10.53 -1.58
CA MET A 90 4.79 10.46 -2.34
C MET A 90 3.98 9.27 -1.82
N TYR A 91 2.73 9.53 -1.45
CA TYR A 91 1.81 8.47 -1.09
C TYR A 91 1.13 7.91 -2.34
N LEU A 92 0.90 6.60 -2.34
CA LEU A 92 0.14 5.94 -3.39
C LEU A 92 -1.33 5.90 -2.97
N ILE A 93 -2.22 6.27 -3.89
CA ILE A 93 -3.67 6.34 -3.69
C ILE A 93 -4.39 5.48 -4.74
N CYS A 94 -5.65 5.14 -4.50
CA CYS A 94 -6.47 4.53 -5.54
C CYS A 94 -6.64 5.52 -6.71
N ALA A 95 -6.39 5.10 -7.95
CA ALA A 95 -6.58 5.98 -9.11
C ALA A 95 -8.06 6.30 -9.39
N ASP A 96 -8.97 5.36 -9.11
CA ASP A 96 -10.38 5.54 -9.47
C ASP A 96 -11.21 6.32 -8.44
N CYS A 97 -11.02 6.06 -7.14
CA CYS A 97 -11.81 6.72 -6.09
C CYS A 97 -11.00 7.70 -5.23
N GLU A 98 -9.71 7.90 -5.55
CA GLU A 98 -8.78 8.82 -4.89
C GLU A 98 -8.56 8.59 -3.38
N MET A 99 -9.17 7.55 -2.81
CA MET A 99 -8.98 7.16 -1.42
C MET A 99 -7.56 6.62 -1.21
N GLY A 100 -6.89 7.15 -0.19
CA GLY A 100 -5.56 6.72 0.21
C GLY A 100 -5.09 7.44 1.47
N PRO A 101 -3.90 7.13 1.98
CA PRO A 101 -2.86 6.35 1.32
C PRO A 101 -3.10 4.84 1.39
N ILE A 102 -2.90 4.17 0.25
CA ILE A 102 -2.77 2.69 0.14
C ILE A 102 -1.31 2.26 0.08
N GLY A 103 -0.38 3.18 -0.14
CA GLY A 103 1.04 2.89 -0.22
C GLY A 103 1.95 4.10 -0.02
N TRP A 104 3.24 3.86 -0.12
CA TRP A 104 4.32 4.79 0.18
C TRP A 104 5.44 4.68 -0.86
N HIS A 105 6.06 5.81 -1.20
CA HIS A 105 7.21 5.88 -2.09
C HIS A 105 8.11 7.06 -1.68
N SER A 106 9.42 6.82 -1.67
CA SER A 106 10.40 7.89 -1.53
C SER A 106 10.80 8.39 -2.91
N ILE A 107 10.80 9.71 -3.09
CA ILE A 107 11.27 10.32 -4.35
C ILE A 107 12.75 10.05 -4.63
N ASP A 108 13.51 9.73 -3.58
CA ASP A 108 14.94 9.43 -3.65
C ASP A 108 15.19 7.99 -4.17
N ASP A 109 14.21 7.08 -4.00
CA ASP A 109 14.26 5.70 -4.50
C ASP A 109 13.24 5.45 -5.63
N LYS A 110 13.67 5.74 -6.86
CA LYS A 110 12.87 5.57 -8.08
C LYS A 110 12.47 4.11 -8.40
N LYS A 111 12.95 3.14 -7.63
CA LYS A 111 12.75 1.71 -7.87
C LYS A 111 12.01 1.01 -6.73
N ALA A 112 11.54 1.72 -5.71
CA ALA A 112 10.81 1.09 -4.61
C ALA A 112 9.47 1.77 -4.35
N TYR A 113 8.41 1.02 -4.58
CA TYR A 113 7.03 1.42 -4.35
C TYR A 113 6.39 0.40 -3.43
N TYR A 114 5.82 0.85 -2.31
CA TYR A 114 5.35 -0.03 -1.26
C TYR A 114 3.82 0.09 -1.12
N ILE A 115 3.08 -0.98 -1.39
CA ILE A 115 1.63 -1.04 -1.13
C ILE A 115 1.39 -1.71 0.22
N ALA A 116 0.72 -1.03 1.14
CA ALA A 116 0.46 -1.55 2.48
C ALA A 116 -0.56 -2.70 2.42
N VAL A 117 -0.17 -3.89 2.88
CA VAL A 117 -1.04 -5.09 2.88
C VAL A 117 -2.37 -4.81 3.58
N ALA A 118 -2.33 -4.10 4.71
CA ALA A 118 -3.50 -3.77 5.52
C ALA A 118 -4.48 -2.76 4.86
N ARG A 119 -4.09 -2.09 3.77
CA ARG A 119 -4.88 -1.03 3.10
C ARG A 119 -5.43 -1.44 1.72
N VAL A 120 -5.26 -2.71 1.34
CA VAL A 120 -5.76 -3.29 0.08
C VAL A 120 -6.58 -4.56 0.33
N LYS A 121 -7.28 -5.04 -0.70
CA LYS A 121 -8.02 -6.32 -0.69
C LYS A 121 -7.37 -7.30 -1.66
N HIS A 122 -7.33 -8.57 -1.28
CA HIS A 122 -6.83 -9.68 -2.09
C HIS A 122 -8.01 -10.52 -2.62
N GLY A 123 -7.98 -10.91 -3.89
CA GLY A 123 -9.01 -11.79 -4.48
C GLY A 123 -8.95 -11.94 -5.98
#